data_AF-A0A6B3FN60-F1
#
_entry.id   AF-A0A6B3FN60-F1
#
_cell.length_a   1.000
_cell.length_b   1.000
_cell.length_c   1.000
_cell.angle_alpha   90.00
_cell.angle_beta   90.00
_cell.angle_gamma   90.00
#
_symmetry.space_group_name_H-M   'P 1'
#
loop_
_entity.id
_entity.type
_entity.pdbx_description
1 polymer ?
#
loop_
_entity_poly.entity_id
_entity_poly.type
_entity_poly.pdbx_seq_one_letter_code
_entity_poly.pdbx_strand_id
1 'polypeptide(L)' 'TPCVIDGQATPELLRRLATERDRLNEHIADLARTRDRLDAVIDGAASNLHTGAPCSRDAQA' A
#
# COMPACT_ATOMS: atom_id res chain seq x y z
N THR A 1 0.33 -13.98 -24.89
CA THR A 1 0.11 -14.30 -23.47
C THR A 1 0.83 -15.62 -23.20
N PRO A 2 1.67 -15.77 -22.14
CA PRO A 2 2.29 -17.06 -21.89
C PRO A 2 1.21 -17.99 -21.35
N CYS A 3 0.68 -18.82 -22.23
CA CYS A 3 -0.29 -19.84 -21.90
C CYS A 3 0.42 -20.98 -21.18
N VAL A 4 -0.22 -21.50 -20.13
CA VAL A 4 0.09 -22.81 -19.56
C VAL A 4 -0.02 -23.80 -20.72
N ILE A 5 1.11 -24.36 -21.18
CA ILE A 5 1.07 -25.41 -22.21
C ILE A 5 0.81 -26.73 -21.45
N ASP A 6 -0.28 -27.41 -21.83
CA ASP A 6 -0.70 -28.71 -21.27
C ASP A 6 -0.92 -28.73 -19.73
N GLY A 7 -1.28 -27.59 -19.14
CA GLY A 7 -1.49 -27.47 -17.69
C GLY A 7 -0.20 -27.51 -16.86
N GLN A 8 0.97 -27.54 -17.50
CA GLN A 8 2.27 -27.46 -16.84
C GLN A 8 2.83 -26.04 -16.98
N ALA A 9 2.96 -25.33 -15.86
CA ALA A 9 3.63 -24.04 -15.86
C ALA A 9 5.14 -24.24 -16.05
N THR A 10 5.76 -23.50 -16.98
CA THR A 10 7.22 -23.53 -17.09
C THR A 10 7.84 -22.82 -15.88
N PRO A 11 9.04 -23.24 -15.43
CA PRO A 11 9.76 -22.54 -14.36
C PRO A 11 10.02 -21.05 -14.66
N GLU A 12 10.15 -20.69 -15.94
CA GLU A 12 10.27 -19.30 -16.37
C GLU A 12 8.98 -18.50 -16.15
N LEU A 13 7.82 -19.06 -16.50
CA LEU A 13 6.53 -18.44 -16.24
C LEU A 13 6.31 -18.22 -14.74
N LEU A 14 6.62 -19.22 -13.91
CA LEU A 14 6.51 -19.11 -12.45
C LEU A 14 7.41 -18.01 -11.89
N ARG A 15 8.67 -17.92 -12.33
CA ARG A 15 9.59 -16.84 -11.92
C ARG A 15 9.04 -15.47 -12.29
N ARG A 16 8.54 -15.31 -13.51
CA ARG A 16 7.95 -14.05 -13.96
C ARG A 16 6.73 -13.67 -13.12
N LEU A 17 5.82 -14.61 -12.86
CA LEU A 17 4.64 -14.36 -12.04
C LEU A 17 5.01 -14.01 -10.59
N ALA A 18 6.01 -14.67 -10.02
CA ALA A 18 6.52 -14.33 -8.69
C ALA A 18 7.06 -12.90 -8.66
N THR A 19 7.85 -12.50 -9.66
CA THR A 19 8.34 -11.11 -9.78
C THR A 19 7.20 -10.10 -9.89
N GLU A 20 6.16 -10.38 -10.68
CA GLU A 20 5.02 -9.46 -10.78
C GLU A 20 4.24 -9.40 -9.45
N ARG A 21 4.06 -10.52 -8.75
CA ARG A 21 3.45 -10.53 -7.42
C ARG A 21 4.28 -9.69 -6.43
N ASP A 22 5.59 -9.80 -6.47
CA ASP A 22 6.46 -9.07 -5.55
C ASP A 22 6.38 -7.55 -5.81
N ARG A 23 6.32 -7.12 -7.08
CA ARG A 23 6.04 -5.71 -7.45
C ARG A 23 4.68 -5.23 -6.96
N LEU A 24 3.64 -6.05 -7.10
CA LEU A 24 2.30 -5.71 -6.60
C LEU A 24 2.31 -5.55 -5.07
N ASN A 25 3.03 -6.42 -4.36
CA ASN A 25 3.17 -6.32 -2.91
C ASN A 25 3.89 -5.02 -2.49
N GLU A 26 4.93 -4.62 -3.21
CA GLU A 26 5.60 -3.33 -2.99
C GLU A 26 4.62 -2.15 -3.17
N HIS A 27 3.85 -2.14 -4.26
CA HIS A 27 2.87 -1.08 -4.52
C HIS A 27 1.76 -1.05 -3.46
N ILE A 28 1.28 -2.21 -3.01
CA ILE A 28 0.29 -2.31 -1.94
C ILE A 28 0.87 -1.76 -0.63
N ALA A 29 2.12 -2.08 -0.31
CA ALA A 29 2.78 -1.57 0.89
C ALA A 29 2.92 -0.03 0.84
N ASP A 30 3.25 0.53 -0.32
CA ASP A 30 3.36 1.98 -0.51
C ASP A 30 2.01 2.69 -0.36
N LEU A 31 0.95 2.10 -0.94
CA LEU A 31 -0.41 2.59 -0.79
C LEU A 31 -0.90 2.48 0.66
N ALA A 32 -0.58 1.40 1.36
CA ALA A 32 -0.90 1.24 2.77
C ALA A 32 -0.25 2.33 3.62
N ARG A 33 1.05 2.57 3.45
CA ARG A 33 1.75 3.67 4.17
C ARG A 33 1.16 5.04 3.85
N THR A 34 0.74 5.26 2.61
CA THR A 34 0.08 6.51 2.19
C THR A 34 -1.28 6.68 2.87
N ARG A 35 -2.08 5.62 2.93
CA ARG A 35 -3.36 5.61 3.63
C ARG A 35 -3.16 5.89 5.12
N ASP A 36 -2.22 5.21 5.77
CA ASP A 36 -1.99 5.39 7.20
C ASP A 36 -1.58 6.84 7.53
N ARG A 37 -0.80 7.48 6.65
CA ARG A 37 -0.50 8.92 6.76
C ARG A 37 -1.74 9.80 6.56
N LEU A 38 -2.61 9.45 5.61
CA LEU A 38 -3.86 10.18 5.38
C LEU A 38 -4.79 10.07 6.59
N ASP A 39 -4.90 8.88 7.19
CA ASP A 39 -5.70 8.65 8.39
C ASP A 39 -5.20 9.52 9.56
N ALA A 40 -3.88 9.61 9.76
CA ALA A 40 -3.31 10.50 10.79
C ALA A 40 -3.65 11.99 10.55
N VAL A 41 -3.69 12.44 9.28
CA VAL A 41 -4.11 13.81 8.95
C VAL A 41 -5.60 14.03 9.24
N ILE A 42 -6.44 13.05 8.92
CA ILE A 42 -7.88 13.10 9.21
C ILE A 42 -8.12 13.19 10.71
N ASP A 43 -7.44 12.35 11.50
CA ASP A 43 -7.55 12.36 12.96
C ASP A 43 -7.12 13.70 13.56
N GLY A 44 -6.01 14.26 13.08
CA GLY A 44 -5.54 15.60 13.48
C GLY A 44 -6.56 16.68 13.16
N ALA A 45 -7.14 16.66 11.96
CA ALA A 45 -8.17 17.61 11.54
C ALA A 45 -9.47 17.45 12.36
N ALA A 46 -9.90 16.22 12.63
CA ALA A 46 -11.08 15.94 13.45
C ALA A 46 -10.89 16.45 14.89
N SER A 47 -9.71 16.26 15.48
CA SER A 47 -9.35 16.78 16.79
C SER A 47 -9.37 18.31 16.83
N ASN A 48 -8.78 18.96 15.83
CA ASN A 48 -8.83 20.43 15.69
C ASN A 48 -10.25 20.96 15.57
N LEU A 49 -11.09 20.30 14.76
CA LEU A 49 -12.49 20.68 14.60
C LEU A 49 -13.26 20.59 15.93
N HIS A 50 -12.99 19.58 16.75
CA HIS A 50 -13.71 19.36 18.00
C HIS A 50 -13.23 20.26 19.15
N THR A 51 -11.93 20.55 19.20
CA THR A 51 -11.30 21.24 20.34
C THR A 51 -10.93 22.69 20.07
N GLY A 52 -10.84 23.09 18.80
CA GLY A 52 -10.28 24.38 18.37
C GLY A 52 -8.75 24.48 18.50
N ALA A 53 -8.08 23.47 19.05
CA ALA A 53 -6.62 23.47 19.20
C ALA A 53 -5.95 23.19 17.85
N PRO A 54 -4.89 23.93 17.46
CA PRO A 54 -4.25 23.77 16.15
C PRO A 54 -3.69 22.35 15.97
N CYS A 55 -3.77 21.82 14.75
CA CYS A 55 -3.20 20.51 14.41
C CYS A 55 -1.69 20.51 14.72
N SER A 56 -1.27 19.82 15.78
CA SER A 56 0.14 19.67 16.10
C SER A 56 0.82 18.78 15.06
N ARG A 57 1.92 19.26 14.48
CA ARG A 57 2.74 18.50 13.53
C ARG A 57 3.33 17.23 14.16
N ASP A 58 3.43 17.20 15.49
CA ASP A 58 4.11 16.16 16.27
C ASP A 58 3.27 14.92 16.55
N ALA A 59 1.95 14.95 16.25
CA ALA A 59 1.11 13.76 16.27
C ALA A 59 1.36 12.83 15.05
N GLN A 60 2.35 13.15 14.21
CA GLN A 60 2.75 12.41 13.00
C GLN A 60 4.15 11.77 13.11
N ALA A 61 4.75 11.70 14.31
CA ALA A 61 6.05 11.06 14.56
C ALA A 61 5.90 9.72 15.29
#